data_AF-A0A7M1LIH4-F1
#
_entry.id   AF-A0A7M1LIH4-F1
#
_cell.length_a   1.000
_cell.length_b   1.000
_cell.length_c   1.000
_cell.angle_alpha   90.00
_cell.angle_beta   90.00
_cell.angle_gamma   90.00
#
_symmetry.space_group_name_H-M   'P 1'
#
loop_
_entity.id
_entity.type
_entity.pdbx_description
1 polymer ?
#
loop_
_entity_poly.entity_id
_entity_poly.type
_entity_poly.pdbx_seq_one_letter_code
_entity_poly.pdbx_strand_id
1 'polypeptide(L)'
;MCSLEVSKDKDELTINILPLSSKYQFKDGKIGSQRQGDDETITLKNLTFHKNEIDKINYQNVTKEVDNFIKNIDKYIPLVEKELNSIKKEEVKSKEININKAEIQPNKQNLIELPLDEILIKNGYYEKRNKSSRNYKTLTNDQDDTIIVSRQSNGHYLYFNPNDDSDRGNIYNFTKNRGIKANDLLSSENIDINKLKSSIEPITTISQSSRKAIENYKNLEQIAENSFLTTARKISPEILKEFNDLKQDNKYGNAVVPSYICKNHSRKDGEIQLLTQSGSISYLSKPLMQDTQGKQYDKPIKQLCNGNKGLEILKANGSQKNLKDFKNIVICESMIDTLSYCELKGLNLKETLLCSTNGQITSSQKEVFKFLNEKAVNANIILGFDNDKKGKEFDVIAKEIIPRATTDKAILKDFSDDLVIGKALGLKANEITKESLTKPLNDFSKKVEYLSKKYEFLEPQAKHERVKELFGYNIPKFKDIAPKIQPIAGMRDCFKRLKLLENKISNEYSRNI
;
A
#
# COMPACT_ATOMS: atom_id res chain seq x y z
N MET A 1 7.99 -26.43 -40.94
CA MET A 1 8.91 -25.30 -41.15
C MET A 1 9.69 -25.10 -39.86
N CYS A 2 11.02 -25.01 -39.93
CA CYS A 2 11.86 -24.73 -38.77
C CYS A 2 12.31 -23.27 -38.81
N SER A 3 12.44 -22.61 -37.67
CA SER A 3 13.11 -21.31 -37.60
C SER A 3 14.61 -21.51 -37.42
N LEU A 4 15.40 -20.78 -38.21
CA LEU A 4 16.85 -20.67 -38.10
C LEU A 4 17.16 -19.40 -37.29
N GLU A 5 17.73 -19.56 -36.09
CA GLU A 5 18.30 -18.45 -35.35
C GLU A 5 19.83 -18.49 -35.44
N VAL A 6 20.41 -17.35 -35.82
CA VAL A 6 21.86 -17.13 -35.86
C VAL A 6 22.19 -16.04 -34.85
N SER A 7 22.91 -16.38 -33.79
CA SER A 7 23.43 -15.38 -32.85
C SER A 7 24.94 -15.20 -33.08
N LYS A 8 25.40 -13.95 -32.92
CA LYS A 8 26.81 -13.58 -33.01
C LYS A 8 27.18 -12.82 -31.77
N ASP A 9 28.08 -13.39 -30.96
CA ASP A 9 28.80 -12.64 -29.93
C ASP A 9 30.26 -12.46 -30.40
N LYS A 10 31.06 -11.65 -29.70
CA LYS A 10 32.37 -11.17 -30.19
C LYS A 10 33.33 -12.29 -30.65
N ASP A 11 33.14 -13.54 -30.20
CA ASP A 11 34.04 -14.66 -30.47
C ASP A 11 33.37 -15.99 -30.90
N GLU A 12 32.03 -16.05 -31.07
CA GLU A 12 31.29 -17.28 -31.46
C GLU A 12 30.09 -17.03 -32.38
N LEU A 13 29.79 -18.01 -33.25
CA LEU A 13 28.58 -18.07 -34.08
C LEU A 13 27.80 -19.37 -33.77
N THR A 14 26.53 -19.24 -33.43
CA THR A 14 25.67 -20.39 -33.10
C THR A 14 24.42 -20.42 -33.98
N ILE A 15 24.10 -21.58 -34.55
CA ILE A 15 22.93 -21.79 -35.43
C ILE A 15 21.97 -22.80 -34.78
N ASN A 16 20.77 -22.35 -34.42
CA ASN A 16 19.74 -23.18 -33.80
C ASN A 16 18.59 -23.47 -34.79
N ILE A 17 18.16 -24.73 -34.86
CA ILE A 17 17.03 -25.18 -35.69
C ILE A 17 15.89 -25.60 -34.75
N LEU A 18 14.80 -24.82 -34.71
CA LEU A 18 13.65 -25.04 -33.81
C LEU A 18 12.36 -25.40 -34.58
N PRO A 19 11.51 -26.31 -34.09
CA PRO A 19 10.22 -26.62 -34.71
C PRO A 19 9.16 -25.57 -34.39
N LEU A 20 8.41 -25.12 -35.41
CA LEU A 20 7.31 -24.16 -35.25
C LEU A 20 6.07 -24.84 -34.63
N SER A 21 5.86 -24.65 -33.32
CA SER A 21 4.53 -24.70 -32.72
C SER A 21 4.08 -23.28 -32.38
N SER A 22 2.79 -23.01 -32.59
CA SER A 22 2.18 -21.69 -32.71
C SER A 22 2.32 -20.80 -31.48
N LYS A 23 3.12 -19.74 -31.60
CA LYS A 23 2.88 -18.35 -31.12
C LYS A 23 4.06 -17.48 -31.59
N TYR A 24 3.83 -16.18 -31.72
CA TYR A 24 4.77 -15.09 -32.11
C TYR A 24 4.69 -14.60 -33.59
N GLN A 25 4.11 -13.40 -33.75
CA GLN A 25 4.20 -12.51 -34.92
C GLN A 25 5.11 -11.32 -34.58
N PHE A 26 5.78 -10.77 -35.60
CA PHE A 26 6.86 -9.78 -35.52
C PHE A 26 6.38 -8.33 -35.72
N LYS A 27 6.86 -7.39 -34.89
CA LYS A 27 7.05 -5.97 -35.28
C LYS A 27 8.28 -5.37 -34.58
N ASP A 28 9.12 -4.73 -35.38
CA ASP A 28 10.27 -3.86 -35.03
C ASP A 28 11.48 -4.51 -34.33
N GLY A 29 11.96 -5.62 -34.92
CA GLY A 29 13.38 -5.97 -34.83
C GLY A 29 13.88 -6.58 -33.51
N LYS A 30 12.99 -7.02 -32.61
CA LYS A 30 13.35 -7.84 -31.45
C LYS A 30 12.34 -8.98 -31.24
N ILE A 31 12.83 -10.21 -31.23
CA ILE A 31 12.08 -11.41 -30.79
C ILE A 31 12.16 -11.46 -29.27
N GLY A 32 11.02 -11.58 -28.59
CA GLY A 32 10.98 -11.80 -27.15
C GLY A 32 9.73 -12.60 -26.80
N SER A 33 9.92 -13.90 -26.55
CA SER A 33 8.91 -14.81 -26.03
C SER A 33 8.90 -14.78 -24.49
N GLN A 34 7.72 -14.95 -23.89
CA GLN A 34 7.63 -15.35 -22.48
C GLN A 34 6.58 -16.44 -22.34
N ARG A 35 7.05 -17.67 -22.07
CA ARG A 35 6.63 -18.46 -20.89
C ARG A 35 7.54 -19.68 -20.71
N GLN A 36 8.08 -19.78 -19.48
CA GLN A 36 8.72 -20.95 -18.89
C GLN A 36 7.66 -21.95 -18.41
N GLY A 37 7.93 -23.25 -18.57
CA GLY A 37 7.24 -24.34 -17.88
C GLY A 37 7.18 -25.61 -18.74
N ASP A 38 8.06 -26.55 -18.40
CA ASP A 38 8.08 -27.99 -18.70
C ASP A 38 7.91 -28.44 -20.17
N ASP A 39 8.98 -28.34 -20.95
CA ASP A 39 9.15 -29.13 -22.18
C ASP A 39 10.62 -29.59 -22.28
N GLU A 40 10.83 -30.91 -22.38
CA GLU A 40 12.12 -31.48 -22.77
C GLU A 40 12.49 -30.96 -24.18
N THR A 41 13.38 -29.97 -24.25
CA THR A 41 13.94 -29.51 -25.53
C THR A 41 14.87 -30.59 -26.08
N ILE A 42 14.37 -31.43 -26.96
CA ILE A 42 15.18 -32.34 -27.78
C ILE A 42 16.01 -31.47 -28.74
N THR A 43 17.28 -31.25 -28.40
CA THR A 43 18.23 -30.51 -29.24
C THR A 43 18.85 -31.48 -30.24
N LEU A 44 18.48 -31.39 -31.52
CA LEU A 44 18.88 -32.37 -32.53
C LEU A 44 20.36 -32.29 -32.95
N LYS A 45 21.05 -31.15 -32.72
CA LYS A 45 22.52 -31.02 -32.80
C LYS A 45 22.96 -29.61 -32.47
N ASN A 46 24.05 -29.47 -31.69
CA ASN A 46 24.80 -28.22 -31.56
C ASN A 46 25.99 -28.24 -32.54
N LEU A 47 26.13 -27.20 -33.35
CA LEU A 47 27.35 -26.91 -34.11
C LEU A 47 27.91 -25.59 -33.57
N THR A 48 29.06 -25.66 -32.90
CA THR A 48 29.76 -24.51 -32.32
C THR A 48 31.07 -24.33 -33.07
N PHE A 49 31.33 -23.13 -33.61
CA PHE A 49 32.58 -22.79 -34.29
C PHE A 49 33.32 -21.71 -33.53
N HIS A 50 34.60 -21.95 -33.22
CA HIS A 50 35.44 -20.99 -32.50
C HIS A 50 36.18 -20.05 -33.46
N LYS A 51 36.56 -18.86 -32.98
CA LYS A 51 37.16 -17.75 -33.75
C LYS A 51 38.28 -18.14 -34.74
N ASN A 52 39.12 -19.12 -34.38
CA ASN A 52 40.25 -19.57 -35.21
C ASN A 52 39.81 -20.43 -36.42
N GLU A 53 38.57 -20.94 -36.42
CA GLU A 53 37.98 -21.70 -37.52
C GLU A 53 37.19 -20.79 -38.47
N ILE A 54 36.68 -19.66 -37.98
CA ILE A 54 35.89 -18.66 -38.73
C ILE A 54 36.74 -17.99 -39.82
N ASP A 55 38.03 -17.74 -39.56
CA ASP A 55 38.95 -17.11 -40.51
C ASP A 55 39.30 -18.00 -41.73
N LYS A 56 38.98 -19.31 -41.68
CA LYS A 56 39.25 -20.27 -42.77
C LYS A 56 38.03 -20.61 -43.62
N ILE A 57 36.83 -20.16 -43.24
CA ILE A 57 35.58 -20.59 -43.89
C ILE A 57 35.10 -19.51 -44.85
N ASN A 58 35.27 -19.76 -46.15
CA ASN A 58 34.73 -18.92 -47.21
C ASN A 58 33.20 -18.90 -47.12
N TYR A 59 32.63 -17.73 -46.83
CA TYR A 59 31.20 -17.49 -46.53
C TYR A 59 30.22 -18.07 -47.57
N GLN A 60 30.67 -18.27 -48.82
CA GLN A 60 29.88 -18.88 -49.91
C GLN A 60 29.63 -20.39 -49.77
N ASN A 61 30.46 -21.12 -49.01
CA ASN A 61 30.30 -22.57 -48.84
C ASN A 61 29.28 -22.93 -47.75
N VAL A 62 29.18 -22.11 -46.69
CA VAL A 62 28.20 -22.29 -45.61
C VAL A 62 26.78 -22.14 -46.14
N THR A 63 26.55 -21.18 -47.03
CA THR A 63 25.23 -20.98 -47.66
C THR A 63 24.82 -22.19 -48.50
N LYS A 64 25.77 -22.81 -49.23
CA LYS A 64 25.50 -24.03 -50.01
C LYS A 64 25.20 -25.23 -49.15
N GLU A 65 25.90 -25.44 -48.04
CA GLU A 65 25.64 -26.57 -47.14
C GLU A 65 24.30 -26.42 -46.41
N VAL A 66 23.95 -25.20 -46.00
CA VAL A 66 22.65 -24.89 -45.39
C VAL A 66 21.53 -25.04 -46.42
N ASP A 67 21.70 -24.56 -47.65
CA ASP A 67 20.72 -24.73 -48.73
C ASP A 67 20.54 -26.21 -49.11
N ASN A 68 21.62 -26.99 -49.09
CA ASN A 68 21.57 -28.42 -49.37
C ASN A 68 20.92 -29.21 -48.22
N PHE A 69 21.12 -28.80 -46.97
CA PHE A 69 20.42 -29.35 -45.81
C PHE A 69 18.92 -29.05 -45.87
N ILE A 70 18.54 -27.80 -46.18
CA ILE A 70 17.14 -27.39 -46.34
C ILE A 70 16.48 -28.16 -47.50
N LYS A 71 17.16 -28.32 -48.64
CA LYS A 71 16.64 -29.09 -49.78
C LYS A 71 16.43 -30.57 -49.50
N ASN A 72 17.15 -31.15 -48.54
CA ASN A 72 17.08 -32.58 -48.23
C ASN A 72 16.38 -32.88 -46.91
N ILE A 73 15.75 -31.88 -46.26
CA ILE A 73 15.15 -32.02 -44.93
C ILE A 73 14.04 -33.08 -44.91
N ASP A 74 13.30 -33.23 -46.01
CA ASP A 74 12.25 -34.23 -46.17
C ASP A 74 12.76 -35.67 -46.10
N LYS A 75 14.06 -35.90 -46.38
CA LYS A 75 14.69 -37.23 -46.27
C LYS A 75 14.96 -37.62 -44.80
N TYR A 76 15.01 -36.65 -43.90
CA TYR A 76 15.31 -36.87 -42.48
C TYR A 76 14.05 -36.99 -41.62
N ILE A 77 12.89 -36.51 -42.10
CA ILE A 77 11.59 -36.64 -41.42
C ILE A 77 11.25 -38.10 -41.08
N PRO A 78 11.39 -39.09 -41.98
CA PRO A 78 11.04 -40.48 -41.68
C PRO A 78 11.96 -41.15 -40.64
N LEU A 79 13.22 -40.68 -40.54
CA LEU A 79 14.17 -41.17 -39.54
C LEU A 79 13.82 -40.65 -38.14
N VAL A 80 13.44 -39.37 -38.05
CA VAL A 80 12.98 -38.74 -36.80
C VAL A 80 11.65 -39.34 -36.33
N GLU A 81 10.72 -39.62 -37.25
CA GLU A 81 9.47 -40.31 -36.92
C GLU A 81 9.70 -41.75 -36.42
N LYS A 82 10.72 -42.45 -36.95
CA LYS A 82 11.11 -43.78 -36.49
C LYS A 82 11.68 -43.75 -35.07
N GLU A 83 12.52 -42.76 -34.75
CA GLU A 83 13.07 -42.55 -33.39
C GLU A 83 11.99 -42.15 -32.37
N LEU A 84 11.08 -41.27 -32.75
CA LEU A 84 9.92 -40.90 -31.91
C LEU A 84 9.01 -42.09 -31.61
N ASN A 85 8.84 -43.00 -32.56
CA ASN A 85 8.05 -44.22 -32.35
C ASN A 85 8.78 -45.29 -31.53
N SER A 86 10.13 -45.31 -31.52
CA SER A 86 10.88 -46.14 -30.56
C SER A 86 10.81 -45.61 -29.14
N ILE A 87 10.87 -44.28 -28.96
CA ILE A 87 10.75 -43.63 -27.64
C ILE A 87 9.36 -43.89 -27.04
N LYS A 88 8.30 -43.79 -27.85
CA LYS A 88 6.94 -44.15 -27.42
C LYS A 88 6.77 -45.63 -27.05
N LYS A 89 7.53 -46.54 -27.67
CA LYS A 89 7.54 -47.97 -27.30
C LYS A 89 8.30 -48.24 -25.99
N GLU A 90 9.32 -47.43 -25.68
CA GLU A 90 10.03 -47.49 -24.39
C GLU A 90 9.19 -46.89 -23.24
N GLU A 91 8.41 -45.84 -23.50
CA GLU A 91 7.45 -45.29 -22.51
C GLU A 91 6.30 -46.24 -22.16
N VAL A 92 5.87 -47.09 -23.09
CA VAL A 92 4.83 -48.11 -22.81
C VAL A 92 5.44 -49.27 -21.99
N LYS A 93 6.70 -49.64 -22.24
CA LYS A 93 7.43 -50.62 -21.40
C LYS A 93 7.73 -50.08 -19.99
N SER A 94 8.04 -48.79 -19.83
CA SER A 94 8.30 -48.20 -18.51
C SER A 94 7.02 -48.03 -17.67
N LYS A 95 5.85 -47.89 -18.30
CA LYS A 95 4.55 -47.90 -17.61
C LYS A 95 4.13 -49.29 -17.10
N GLU A 96 4.48 -50.38 -17.79
CA GLU A 96 4.20 -51.75 -17.31
C GLU A 96 5.15 -52.21 -16.19
N ILE A 97 6.37 -51.64 -16.10
CA ILE A 97 7.33 -51.98 -15.03
C ILE A 97 7.02 -51.24 -13.70
N ASN A 98 6.28 -50.13 -13.74
CA ASN A 98 6.04 -49.27 -12.57
C ASN A 98 4.91 -49.71 -11.61
N ILE A 99 4.36 -50.92 -11.78
CA ILE A 99 3.42 -51.51 -10.79
C ILE A 99 4.18 -52.24 -9.67
N ASN A 100 5.45 -52.58 -9.84
CA ASN A 100 6.23 -53.30 -8.83
C ASN A 100 7.59 -52.65 -8.59
N LYS A 101 7.63 -51.57 -7.80
CA LYS A 101 8.71 -51.24 -6.84
C LYS A 101 8.40 -49.93 -6.10
N ALA A 102 7.78 -50.08 -4.94
CA ALA A 102 7.84 -49.08 -3.89
C ALA A 102 9.25 -49.12 -3.29
N GLU A 103 10.10 -48.15 -3.63
CA GLU A 103 11.28 -47.81 -2.85
C GLU A 103 11.24 -46.31 -2.52
N ILE A 104 11.21 -46.04 -1.23
CA ILE A 104 11.04 -44.73 -0.60
C ILE A 104 12.38 -43.97 -0.72
N GLN A 105 12.39 -42.81 -1.39
CA GLN A 105 13.44 -41.80 -1.24
C GLN A 105 12.95 -40.67 -0.31
N PRO A 106 13.77 -40.19 0.66
CA PRO A 106 13.34 -39.19 1.62
C PRO A 106 13.34 -37.76 1.05
N ASN A 107 12.17 -37.09 1.14
CA ASN A 107 11.84 -35.65 1.11
C ASN A 107 12.85 -34.64 0.51
N LYS A 108 12.60 -34.20 -0.73
CA LYS A 108 13.01 -32.87 -1.23
C LYS A 108 11.88 -31.88 -0.90
N GLN A 109 11.96 -31.22 0.25
CA GLN A 109 10.91 -30.34 0.76
C GLN A 109 10.76 -29.10 -0.15
N ASN A 110 9.54 -28.80 -0.60
CA ASN A 110 9.27 -27.67 -1.49
C ASN A 110 9.36 -26.34 -0.72
N LEU A 111 10.46 -25.59 -0.92
CA LEU A 111 10.78 -24.39 -0.13
C LEU A 111 9.69 -23.30 -0.18
N ILE A 112 8.89 -23.26 -1.26
CA ILE A 112 7.83 -22.27 -1.43
C ILE A 112 6.62 -22.52 -0.51
N GLU A 113 6.51 -23.71 0.08
CA GLU A 113 5.45 -24.08 1.04
C GLU A 113 5.89 -23.87 2.49
N LEU A 114 7.15 -23.52 2.73
CA LEU A 114 7.63 -23.25 4.08
C LEU A 114 7.08 -21.90 4.58
N PRO A 115 6.69 -21.79 5.88
CA PRO A 115 6.21 -20.55 6.47
C PRO A 115 7.25 -19.42 6.40
N LEU A 116 7.20 -18.66 5.30
CA LEU A 116 8.18 -17.61 5.01
C LEU A 116 8.18 -16.53 6.08
N ASP A 117 7.03 -16.25 6.68
CA ASP A 117 6.92 -15.30 7.79
C ASP A 117 7.76 -15.72 9.00
N GLU A 118 7.63 -16.97 9.44
CA GLU A 118 8.37 -17.51 10.59
C GLU A 118 9.87 -17.66 10.29
N ILE A 119 10.24 -18.05 9.07
CA ILE A 119 11.64 -18.11 8.64
C ILE A 119 12.27 -16.72 8.77
N LEU A 120 11.61 -15.70 8.25
CA LEU A 120 12.15 -14.33 8.29
C LEU A 120 12.21 -13.79 9.70
N ILE A 121 11.21 -14.06 10.55
CA ILE A 121 11.23 -13.65 11.96
C ILE A 121 12.46 -14.22 12.69
N LYS A 122 12.80 -15.48 12.42
CA LYS A 122 13.99 -16.12 12.99
C LYS A 122 15.31 -15.60 12.39
N ASN A 123 15.25 -14.91 11.26
CA ASN A 123 16.37 -14.24 10.60
C ASN A 123 16.37 -12.71 10.83
N GLY A 124 15.87 -12.25 11.98
CA GLY A 124 15.99 -10.85 12.40
C GLY A 124 14.91 -9.91 11.87
N TYR A 125 13.89 -10.43 11.18
CA TYR A 125 12.68 -9.65 10.95
C TYR A 125 11.78 -9.69 12.20
N TYR A 126 10.93 -8.69 12.34
CA TYR A 126 9.89 -8.66 13.35
C TYR A 126 8.57 -8.17 12.74
N GLU A 127 7.48 -8.69 13.29
CA GLU A 127 6.13 -8.40 12.79
C GLU A 127 5.68 -7.00 13.20
N LYS A 128 5.34 -6.17 12.21
CA LYS A 128 4.57 -4.94 12.39
C LYS A 128 3.10 -5.32 12.65
N ARG A 129 2.77 -5.74 13.87
CA ARG A 129 1.45 -6.30 14.24
C ARG A 129 0.27 -5.40 13.85
N ASN A 130 0.43 -4.08 13.95
CA ASN A 130 -0.59 -3.10 13.57
C ASN A 130 -0.78 -2.93 12.06
N LYS A 131 0.07 -3.58 11.24
CA LYS A 131 0.02 -3.64 9.78
C LYS A 131 -0.19 -5.07 9.27
N SER A 132 -0.33 -6.04 10.17
CA SER A 132 -0.65 -7.42 9.84
C SER A 132 -2.15 -7.69 9.90
N SER A 133 -2.56 -8.74 9.22
CA SER A 133 -3.91 -9.29 9.21
C SER A 133 -3.86 -10.82 9.28
N ARG A 134 -5.01 -11.49 9.25
CA ARG A 134 -5.09 -12.95 9.22
C ARG A 134 -4.44 -13.56 7.97
N ASN A 135 -4.54 -12.88 6.83
CA ASN A 135 -4.07 -13.39 5.53
C ASN A 135 -2.73 -12.81 5.08
N TYR A 136 -2.27 -11.73 5.72
CA TYR A 136 -1.05 -11.01 5.35
C TYR A 136 -0.25 -10.63 6.60
N LYS A 137 1.04 -10.92 6.62
CA LYS A 137 1.96 -10.54 7.70
C LYS A 137 2.92 -9.48 7.19
N THR A 138 2.91 -8.31 7.82
CA THR A 138 3.86 -7.25 7.49
C THR A 138 5.08 -7.40 8.39
N LEU A 139 6.23 -7.69 7.80
CA LEU A 139 7.49 -7.88 8.49
C LEU A 139 8.44 -6.74 8.16
N THR A 140 9.32 -6.40 9.11
CA THR A 140 10.37 -5.39 8.93
C THR A 140 11.62 -5.80 9.69
N ASN A 141 12.78 -5.26 9.34
CA ASN A 141 14.00 -5.39 10.14
C ASN A 141 14.55 -4.02 10.57
N ASP A 142 15.69 -4.02 11.26
CA ASP A 142 16.38 -2.81 11.76
C ASP A 142 16.91 -1.89 10.64
N GLN A 143 16.98 -2.39 9.40
CA GLN A 143 17.38 -1.63 8.21
C GLN A 143 16.18 -1.02 7.47
N ASP A 144 15.00 -1.04 8.08
CA ASP A 144 13.73 -0.59 7.49
C ASP A 144 13.30 -1.37 6.22
N ASP A 145 13.89 -2.53 5.93
CA ASP A 145 13.44 -3.45 4.88
C ASP A 145 12.08 -4.04 5.28
N THR A 146 11.01 -3.54 4.68
CA THR A 146 9.63 -3.93 4.99
C THR A 146 9.06 -4.78 3.86
N ILE A 147 8.51 -5.95 4.20
CA ILE A 147 7.84 -6.83 3.24
C ILE A 147 6.49 -7.31 3.78
N ILE A 148 5.60 -7.71 2.87
CA ILE A 148 4.32 -8.34 3.22
C ILE A 148 4.32 -9.77 2.73
N VAL A 149 4.17 -10.72 3.65
CA VAL A 149 4.08 -12.15 3.39
C VAL A 149 2.61 -12.59 3.36
N SER A 150 2.27 -13.43 2.40
CA SER A 150 0.93 -14.01 2.22
C SER A 150 1.03 -15.50 1.89
N ARG A 151 -0.04 -16.25 2.16
CA ARG A 151 -0.15 -17.67 1.82
C ARG A 151 -1.29 -17.87 0.82
N GLN A 152 -0.99 -18.43 -0.33
CA GLN A 152 -1.98 -18.73 -1.38
C GLN A 152 -2.83 -19.96 -1.02
N SER A 153 -3.96 -20.16 -1.70
CA SER A 153 -4.85 -21.31 -1.47
C SER A 153 -4.19 -22.66 -1.74
N ASN A 154 -3.18 -22.70 -2.61
CA ASN A 154 -2.35 -23.88 -2.88
C ASN A 154 -1.23 -24.09 -1.82
N GLY A 155 -1.18 -23.28 -0.78
CA GLY A 155 -0.20 -23.39 0.30
C GLY A 155 1.10 -22.61 0.08
N HIS A 156 1.35 -22.08 -1.12
CA HIS A 156 2.59 -21.36 -1.43
C HIS A 156 2.65 -20.00 -0.73
N TYR A 157 3.83 -19.66 -0.21
CA TYR A 157 4.09 -18.35 0.37
C TYR A 157 4.66 -17.40 -0.67
N LEU A 158 4.10 -16.21 -0.70
CA LEU A 158 4.57 -15.10 -1.51
C LEU A 158 4.86 -13.91 -0.62
N TYR A 159 5.89 -13.15 -0.97
CA TYR A 159 6.16 -11.83 -0.42
C TYR A 159 6.09 -10.78 -1.53
N PHE A 160 5.86 -9.54 -1.12
CA PHE A 160 6.16 -8.37 -1.93
C PHE A 160 6.65 -7.22 -1.04
N ASN A 161 7.52 -6.40 -1.61
CA ASN A 161 7.97 -5.15 -1.02
C ASN A 161 6.96 -4.05 -1.39
N PRO A 162 6.38 -3.32 -0.43
CA PRO A 162 5.42 -2.26 -0.71
C PRO A 162 6.08 -1.01 -1.31
N ASN A 163 7.40 -0.89 -1.26
CA ASN A 163 8.16 0.27 -1.74
C ASN A 163 8.83 0.02 -3.10
N ASP A 164 8.89 -1.24 -3.56
CA ASP A 164 9.51 -1.63 -4.84
C ASP A 164 8.67 -2.74 -5.51
N ASP A 165 7.97 -2.39 -6.58
CA ASP A 165 7.10 -3.31 -7.33
C ASP A 165 7.87 -4.48 -7.99
N SER A 166 9.20 -4.37 -8.11
CA SER A 166 10.07 -5.43 -8.65
C SER A 166 10.55 -6.43 -7.59
N ASP A 167 10.58 -6.04 -6.31
CA ASP A 167 10.99 -6.89 -5.19
C ASP A 167 9.81 -7.71 -4.64
N ARG A 168 9.49 -8.81 -5.33
CA ARG A 168 8.37 -9.69 -4.98
C ARG A 168 8.57 -11.11 -5.49
N GLY A 169 7.80 -12.05 -4.96
CA GLY A 169 7.74 -13.44 -5.42
C GLY A 169 7.71 -14.41 -4.26
N ASN A 170 8.38 -15.56 -4.40
CA ASN A 170 8.50 -16.55 -3.33
C ASN A 170 9.88 -16.45 -2.64
N ILE A 171 10.21 -17.41 -1.77
CA ILE A 171 11.49 -17.47 -1.06
C ILE A 171 12.72 -17.43 -2.00
N TYR A 172 12.63 -17.98 -3.22
CA TYR A 172 13.71 -17.92 -4.19
C TYR A 172 13.92 -16.49 -4.72
N ASN A 173 12.83 -15.77 -4.97
CA ASN A 173 12.93 -14.35 -5.34
C ASN A 173 13.51 -13.53 -4.19
N PHE A 174 13.08 -13.80 -2.95
CA PHE A 174 13.56 -13.09 -1.77
C PHE A 174 15.09 -13.21 -1.61
N THR A 175 15.57 -14.45 -1.66
CA THR A 175 16.99 -14.79 -1.54
C THR A 175 17.82 -14.19 -2.66
N LYS A 176 17.36 -14.32 -3.90
CA LYS A 176 17.99 -13.70 -5.07
C LYS A 176 18.11 -12.19 -4.94
N ASN A 177 17.03 -11.49 -4.57
CA ASN A 177 17.00 -10.03 -4.51
C ASN A 177 17.91 -9.46 -3.41
N ARG A 178 18.15 -10.25 -2.34
CA ARG A 178 19.01 -9.87 -1.22
C ARG A 178 20.43 -10.44 -1.30
N GLY A 179 20.77 -11.14 -2.39
CA GLY A 179 22.10 -11.72 -2.60
C GLY A 179 22.49 -12.82 -1.60
N ILE A 180 21.50 -13.49 -1.00
CA ILE A 180 21.70 -14.55 0.01
C ILE A 180 21.31 -15.92 -0.55
N LYS A 181 21.85 -17.01 0.01
CA LYS A 181 21.44 -18.37 -0.40
C LYS A 181 20.25 -18.83 0.44
N ALA A 182 19.37 -19.64 -0.16
CA ALA A 182 18.23 -20.21 0.55
C ALA A 182 18.64 -21.08 1.75
N ASN A 183 19.78 -21.77 1.66
CA ASN A 183 20.29 -22.57 2.77
C ASN A 183 20.68 -21.69 3.96
N ASP A 184 21.18 -20.47 3.73
CA ASP A 184 21.61 -19.55 4.79
C ASP A 184 20.39 -19.04 5.60
N LEU A 185 19.24 -18.84 4.94
CA LEU A 185 17.98 -18.52 5.62
C LEU A 185 17.47 -19.66 6.49
N LEU A 186 17.79 -20.90 6.16
CA LEU A 186 17.27 -22.09 6.83
C LEU A 186 18.23 -22.64 7.88
N SER A 187 19.52 -22.31 7.77
CA SER A 187 20.60 -22.81 8.63
C SER A 187 20.81 -21.98 9.90
N SER A 188 20.04 -20.91 10.13
CA SER A 188 20.10 -20.17 11.39
C SER A 188 19.87 -21.14 12.56
N GLU A 189 20.68 -21.07 13.62
CA GLU A 189 20.65 -22.00 14.78
C GLU A 189 19.25 -22.15 15.43
N ASN A 190 18.33 -21.22 15.12
CA ASN A 190 16.98 -21.14 15.66
C ASN A 190 15.87 -21.75 14.77
N ILE A 191 16.18 -22.27 13.58
CA ILE A 191 15.18 -22.84 12.66
C ILE A 191 15.14 -24.36 12.72
N ASP A 192 14.12 -24.89 13.41
CA ASP A 192 13.65 -26.26 13.22
C ASP A 192 12.48 -26.24 12.22
N ILE A 193 12.76 -26.63 10.97
CA ILE A 193 11.81 -26.60 9.85
C ILE A 193 10.54 -27.40 10.18
N ASN A 194 10.68 -28.52 10.92
CA ASN A 194 9.56 -29.40 11.26
C ASN A 194 8.63 -28.81 12.33
N LYS A 195 9.08 -27.77 13.06
CA LYS A 195 8.29 -27.07 14.07
C LYS A 195 7.69 -25.75 13.57
N LEU A 196 7.98 -25.33 12.34
CA LEU A 196 7.42 -24.10 11.78
C LEU A 196 5.91 -24.27 11.58
N LYS A 197 5.12 -23.37 12.17
CA LYS A 197 3.67 -23.30 11.96
C LYS A 197 3.30 -21.91 11.46
N SER A 198 2.64 -21.87 10.32
CA SER A 198 2.11 -20.62 9.76
C SER A 198 1.20 -19.92 10.73
N SER A 199 1.42 -18.63 10.93
CA SER A 199 0.43 -17.74 11.53
C SER A 199 -0.56 -17.16 10.49
N ILE A 200 -0.30 -17.41 9.20
CA ILE A 200 -1.06 -16.89 8.05
C ILE A 200 -2.13 -17.88 7.58
N GLU A 201 -3.37 -17.39 7.47
CA GLU A 201 -4.47 -18.11 6.83
C GLU A 201 -4.39 -18.01 5.29
N PRO A 202 -4.57 -19.13 4.56
CA PRO A 202 -4.58 -19.13 3.10
C PRO A 202 -5.60 -18.14 2.52
N ILE A 203 -5.18 -17.38 1.52
CA ILE A 203 -6.05 -16.49 0.76
C ILE A 203 -7.03 -17.35 -0.04
N THR A 204 -8.31 -17.29 0.32
CA THR A 204 -9.42 -17.75 -0.51
C THR A 204 -9.72 -16.70 -1.59
N THR A 205 -10.30 -17.10 -2.72
CA THR A 205 -10.43 -16.27 -3.93
C THR A 205 -10.87 -14.83 -3.63
N ILE A 206 -9.96 -13.88 -3.84
CA ILE A 206 -10.05 -12.43 -3.53
C ILE A 206 -11.35 -11.77 -4.03
N SER A 207 -12.01 -12.38 -5.02
CA SER A 207 -13.29 -11.90 -5.56
C SER A 207 -14.48 -12.09 -4.61
N GLN A 208 -14.53 -13.16 -3.80
CA GLN A 208 -15.69 -13.43 -2.93
C GLN A 208 -15.70 -12.53 -1.70
N SER A 209 -14.53 -12.27 -1.10
CA SER A 209 -14.38 -11.35 0.04
C SER A 209 -14.72 -9.91 -0.35
N SER A 210 -14.27 -9.46 -1.54
CA SER A 210 -14.59 -8.12 -2.06
C SER A 210 -16.09 -7.96 -2.35
N ARG A 211 -16.74 -8.96 -2.95
CA ARG A 211 -18.20 -8.94 -3.16
C ARG A 211 -18.95 -8.82 -1.84
N LYS A 212 -18.60 -9.64 -0.84
CA LYS A 212 -19.20 -9.60 0.50
C LYS A 212 -18.98 -8.24 1.18
N ALA A 213 -17.78 -7.66 1.08
CA ALA A 213 -17.49 -6.35 1.63
C ALA A 213 -18.35 -5.24 1.00
N ILE A 214 -18.54 -5.28 -0.32
CA ILE A 214 -19.39 -4.33 -1.05
C ILE A 214 -20.87 -4.51 -0.65
N GLU A 215 -21.36 -5.74 -0.55
CA GLU A 215 -22.72 -6.05 -0.14
C GLU A 215 -23.00 -5.60 1.31
N ASN A 216 -22.08 -5.90 2.23
CA ASN A 216 -22.14 -5.40 3.60
C ASN A 216 -22.19 -3.87 3.66
N TYR A 217 -21.34 -3.19 2.89
CA TYR A 217 -21.34 -1.73 2.80
C TYR A 217 -22.67 -1.17 2.27
N LYS A 218 -23.26 -1.81 1.25
CA LYS A 218 -24.56 -1.39 0.70
C LYS A 218 -25.67 -1.44 1.73
N ASN A 219 -25.61 -2.38 2.67
CA ASN A 219 -26.60 -2.54 3.74
C ASN A 219 -26.38 -1.61 4.94
N LEU A 220 -25.28 -0.85 4.99
CA LEU A 220 -25.07 0.16 6.03
C LEU A 220 -25.95 1.39 5.81
N GLU A 221 -26.31 2.04 6.90
CA GLU A 221 -27.07 3.29 6.92
C GLU A 221 -26.16 4.50 6.71
N GLN A 222 -26.76 5.63 6.32
CA GLN A 222 -26.06 6.92 6.24
C GLN A 222 -25.51 7.30 7.62
N ILE A 223 -24.39 8.02 7.64
CA ILE A 223 -23.77 8.46 8.88
C ILE A 223 -24.69 9.34 9.73
N ALA A 224 -24.73 9.06 11.04
CA ALA A 224 -25.51 9.87 11.97
C ALA A 224 -24.90 11.27 12.18
N GLU A 225 -25.77 12.26 12.40
CA GLU A 225 -25.38 13.65 12.69
C GLU A 225 -24.49 13.78 13.93
N ASN A 226 -24.69 12.92 14.93
CA ASN A 226 -23.92 12.89 16.18
C ASN A 226 -22.76 11.88 16.15
N SER A 227 -22.31 11.46 14.98
CA SER A 227 -21.18 10.52 14.82
C SER A 227 -19.87 11.06 15.42
N PHE A 228 -18.85 10.20 15.53
CA PHE A 228 -17.53 10.64 16.02
C PHE A 228 -16.86 11.67 15.09
N LEU A 229 -17.28 11.77 13.81
CA LEU A 229 -16.81 12.80 12.89
C LEU A 229 -17.25 14.21 13.36
N THR A 230 -18.42 14.33 13.98
CA THR A 230 -18.90 15.63 14.49
C THR A 230 -18.42 15.86 15.92
N THR A 231 -18.54 14.85 16.78
CA THR A 231 -18.22 15.01 18.21
C THR A 231 -16.72 15.07 18.49
N ALA A 232 -15.92 14.22 17.84
CA ALA A 232 -14.47 14.15 18.06
C ALA A 232 -13.67 14.88 16.97
N ARG A 233 -14.08 14.80 15.70
CA ARG A 233 -13.38 15.48 14.58
C ARG A 233 -13.90 16.88 14.27
N LYS A 234 -14.96 17.31 14.95
CA LYS A 234 -15.56 18.65 14.85
C LYS A 234 -15.97 19.04 13.42
N ILE A 235 -16.19 18.06 12.54
CA ILE A 235 -16.72 18.31 11.19
C ILE A 235 -18.20 18.70 11.33
N SER A 236 -18.65 19.68 10.56
CA SER A 236 -20.05 20.12 10.57
C SER A 236 -21.00 18.98 10.18
N PRO A 237 -22.08 18.71 10.94
CA PRO A 237 -23.11 17.76 10.55
C PRO A 237 -23.71 18.05 9.16
N GLU A 238 -23.81 19.35 8.80
CA GLU A 238 -24.33 19.78 7.50
C GLU A 238 -23.47 19.31 6.33
N ILE A 239 -22.14 19.19 6.53
CA ILE A 239 -21.26 18.62 5.51
C ILE A 239 -21.52 17.11 5.37
N LEU A 240 -21.74 16.40 6.48
CA LEU A 240 -21.93 14.95 6.45
C LEU A 240 -23.25 14.55 5.76
N LYS A 241 -24.31 15.34 5.97
CA LYS A 241 -25.64 15.13 5.34
C LYS A 241 -25.61 15.14 3.82
N GLU A 242 -24.64 15.85 3.23
CA GLU A 242 -24.47 15.93 1.78
C GLU A 242 -23.97 14.60 1.16
N PHE A 243 -23.60 13.57 1.94
CA PHE A 243 -23.05 12.33 1.39
C PHE A 243 -23.85 11.10 1.82
N ASN A 244 -24.71 10.58 0.93
CA ASN A 244 -25.41 9.30 1.18
C ASN A 244 -24.45 8.09 1.21
N ASP A 245 -23.31 8.20 0.51
CA ASP A 245 -22.24 7.19 0.49
C ASP A 245 -21.29 7.30 1.70
N LEU A 246 -21.44 8.32 2.56
CA LEU A 246 -20.77 8.32 3.86
C LEU A 246 -21.66 7.58 4.85
N LYS A 247 -21.25 6.36 5.21
CA LYS A 247 -22.07 5.44 5.98
C LYS A 247 -21.55 5.25 7.40
N GLN A 248 -22.34 4.59 8.24
CA GLN A 248 -21.93 4.23 9.59
C GLN A 248 -22.29 2.79 9.93
N ASP A 249 -21.42 2.11 10.67
CA ASP A 249 -21.75 0.80 11.22
C ASP A 249 -22.48 0.91 12.57
N ASN A 250 -23.50 0.08 12.75
CA ASN A 250 -24.37 0.14 13.92
C ASN A 250 -23.71 -0.41 15.20
N LYS A 251 -22.65 -1.23 15.07
CA LYS A 251 -22.06 -1.95 16.21
C LYS A 251 -21.09 -1.07 17.00
N TYR A 252 -20.31 -0.28 16.30
CA TYR A 252 -19.22 0.52 16.87
C TYR A 252 -19.34 2.01 16.52
N GLY A 253 -20.25 2.38 15.62
CA GLY A 253 -20.41 3.76 15.17
C GLY A 253 -19.23 4.25 14.33
N ASN A 254 -18.50 3.36 13.65
CA ASN A 254 -17.40 3.75 12.76
C ASN A 254 -17.96 4.35 11.47
N ALA A 255 -17.25 5.33 10.92
CA ALA A 255 -17.60 5.93 9.63
C ALA A 255 -17.04 5.04 8.52
N VAL A 256 -17.84 4.75 7.52
CA VAL A 256 -17.48 3.81 6.45
C VAL A 256 -17.55 4.53 5.10
N VAL A 257 -16.44 4.49 4.38
CA VAL A 257 -16.23 5.20 3.11
C VAL A 257 -15.97 4.19 1.99
N PRO A 258 -16.62 4.28 0.82
CA PRO A 258 -16.41 3.35 -0.27
C PRO A 258 -15.03 3.54 -0.92
N SER A 259 -14.45 2.44 -1.39
CA SER A 259 -13.13 2.39 -2.04
C SER A 259 -13.24 1.83 -3.45
N TYR A 260 -12.54 2.46 -4.40
CA TYR A 260 -12.66 2.22 -5.83
C TYR A 260 -11.31 1.90 -6.48
N ILE A 261 -11.33 1.01 -7.46
CA ILE A 261 -10.21 0.73 -8.35
C ILE A 261 -10.60 0.98 -9.80
N CYS A 262 -9.59 1.14 -10.64
CA CYS A 262 -9.77 1.19 -12.08
C CYS A 262 -9.93 -0.23 -12.66
N LYS A 263 -10.88 -0.42 -13.57
CA LYS A 263 -11.04 -1.68 -14.32
C LYS A 263 -11.31 -1.40 -15.79
N ASN A 264 -10.63 -2.14 -16.65
CA ASN A 264 -10.92 -2.16 -18.08
C ASN A 264 -12.04 -3.15 -18.36
N HIS A 265 -12.96 -2.74 -19.22
CA HIS A 265 -14.07 -3.55 -19.70
C HIS A 265 -14.04 -3.55 -21.23
N SER A 266 -13.98 -4.73 -21.83
CA SER A 266 -14.03 -4.87 -23.28
C SER A 266 -15.45 -4.62 -23.78
N ARG A 267 -15.59 -3.75 -24.80
CA ARG A 267 -16.80 -3.57 -25.60
C ARG A 267 -16.49 -3.84 -27.07
N LYS A 268 -17.56 -4.00 -27.87
CA LYS A 268 -17.45 -4.22 -29.33
C LYS A 268 -16.62 -3.15 -30.05
N ASP A 269 -16.62 -1.92 -29.53
CA ASP A 269 -15.95 -0.75 -30.13
C ASP A 269 -14.65 -0.33 -29.39
N GLY A 270 -14.10 -1.20 -28.54
CA GLY A 270 -12.85 -0.95 -27.80
C GLY A 270 -12.94 -1.21 -26.30
N GLU A 271 -11.84 -0.98 -25.58
CA GLU A 271 -11.81 -1.06 -24.12
C GLU A 271 -12.25 0.26 -23.47
N ILE A 272 -13.15 0.17 -22.49
CA ILE A 272 -13.51 1.29 -21.62
C ILE A 272 -12.98 1.05 -20.21
N GLN A 273 -12.28 2.04 -19.67
CA GLN A 273 -11.83 2.04 -18.29
C GLN A 273 -12.86 2.73 -17.40
N LEU A 274 -13.21 2.10 -16.27
CA LEU A 274 -14.23 2.59 -15.33
C LEU A 274 -13.76 2.43 -13.87
N LEU A 275 -14.19 3.35 -13.01
CA LEU A 275 -14.07 3.20 -11.57
C LEU A 275 -15.10 2.20 -11.07
N THR A 276 -14.63 1.15 -10.40
CA THR A 276 -15.49 0.11 -9.82
C THR A 276 -15.23 0.03 -8.33
N GLN A 277 -16.30 0.05 -7.54
CA GLN A 277 -16.16 -0.15 -6.10
C GLN A 277 -15.54 -1.53 -5.85
N SER A 278 -14.50 -1.57 -5.03
CA SER A 278 -13.74 -2.78 -4.71
C SER A 278 -13.76 -3.13 -3.23
N GLY A 279 -14.19 -2.18 -2.39
CA GLY A 279 -14.24 -2.34 -0.95
C GLY A 279 -14.78 -1.10 -0.25
N SER A 280 -14.45 -1.00 1.04
CA SER A 280 -14.71 0.17 1.87
C SER A 280 -13.68 0.27 3.00
N ILE A 281 -13.55 1.47 3.56
CA ILE A 281 -12.68 1.78 4.69
C ILE A 281 -13.55 2.16 5.88
N SER A 282 -13.34 1.50 7.01
CA SER A 282 -13.97 1.84 8.28
C SER A 282 -13.01 2.68 9.13
N TYR A 283 -13.32 3.96 9.34
CA TYR A 283 -12.65 4.85 10.30
C TYR A 283 -13.20 4.62 11.70
N LEU A 284 -12.34 4.11 12.58
CA LEU A 284 -12.76 3.62 13.88
C LEU A 284 -13.06 4.76 14.85
N SER A 285 -14.27 4.75 15.42
CA SER A 285 -14.67 5.68 16.48
C SER A 285 -13.82 5.45 17.74
N LYS A 286 -13.45 4.20 17.99
CA LYS A 286 -12.55 3.74 19.04
C LYS A 286 -11.39 2.98 18.40
N PRO A 287 -10.19 3.59 18.31
CA PRO A 287 -9.03 2.92 17.74
C PRO A 287 -8.68 1.63 18.50
N LEU A 288 -8.19 0.62 17.80
CA LEU A 288 -7.75 -0.63 18.42
C LEU A 288 -6.36 -0.43 19.01
N MET A 289 -6.23 -0.69 20.32
CA MET A 289 -4.97 -0.56 21.06
C MET A 289 -4.17 -1.87 21.10
N GLN A 290 -4.85 -3.00 20.98
CA GLN A 290 -4.27 -4.32 21.20
C GLN A 290 -4.81 -5.33 20.17
N ASP A 291 -4.05 -6.39 19.94
CA ASP A 291 -4.47 -7.52 19.13
C ASP A 291 -5.48 -8.44 19.86
N THR A 292 -5.96 -9.46 19.16
CA THR A 292 -6.92 -10.43 19.71
C THR A 292 -6.36 -11.28 20.86
N GLN A 293 -5.04 -11.27 21.06
CA GLN A 293 -4.36 -11.95 22.16
C GLN A 293 -4.05 -10.99 23.33
N GLY A 294 -4.48 -9.72 23.24
CA GLY A 294 -4.30 -8.72 24.28
C GLY A 294 -2.93 -8.01 24.25
N LYS A 295 -2.06 -8.29 23.27
CA LYS A 295 -0.77 -7.60 23.16
C LYS A 295 -0.98 -6.22 22.50
N GLN A 296 -0.40 -5.21 23.14
CA GLN A 296 -0.49 -3.81 22.70
C GLN A 296 0.21 -3.61 21.35
N TYR A 297 -0.39 -2.77 20.52
CA TYR A 297 0.21 -2.25 19.30
C TYR A 297 1.10 -1.05 19.62
N ASP A 298 2.23 -0.92 18.92
CA ASP A 298 3.10 0.27 19.03
C ASP A 298 2.37 1.56 18.62
N LYS A 299 1.43 1.44 17.68
CA LYS A 299 0.55 2.52 17.25
C LYS A 299 -0.88 2.00 17.12
N PRO A 300 -1.87 2.72 17.65
CA PRO A 300 -3.28 2.43 17.46
C PRO A 300 -3.68 2.19 16.00
N ILE A 301 -4.49 1.16 15.76
CA ILE A 301 -5.17 1.00 14.47
C ILE A 301 -6.40 1.90 14.48
N LYS A 302 -6.42 2.89 13.59
CA LYS A 302 -7.50 3.88 13.48
C LYS A 302 -8.48 3.60 12.35
N GLN A 303 -8.14 2.68 11.45
CA GLN A 303 -8.95 2.36 10.28
C GLN A 303 -8.76 0.92 9.85
N LEU A 304 -9.81 0.32 9.28
CA LEU A 304 -9.82 -1.04 8.75
C LEU A 304 -10.22 -1.03 7.26
N CYS A 305 -9.57 -1.87 6.46
CA CYS A 305 -9.90 -2.06 5.06
C CYS A 305 -10.78 -3.30 4.91
N ASN A 306 -11.94 -3.14 4.26
CA ASN A 306 -12.87 -4.22 3.96
C ASN A 306 -12.89 -4.44 2.44
N GLY A 307 -12.46 -5.62 1.99
CA GLY A 307 -12.29 -5.89 0.56
C GLY A 307 -10.98 -5.32 0.01
N ASN A 308 -10.93 -5.07 -1.29
CA ASN A 308 -9.73 -4.59 -1.96
C ASN A 308 -9.49 -3.10 -1.70
N LYS A 309 -8.28 -2.76 -1.26
CA LYS A 309 -7.84 -1.38 -1.07
C LYS A 309 -7.69 -0.68 -2.43
N GLY A 310 -8.53 0.32 -2.66
CA GLY A 310 -8.45 1.27 -3.76
C GLY A 310 -8.42 2.71 -3.23
N LEU A 311 -8.73 3.67 -4.09
CA LEU A 311 -8.89 5.08 -3.67
C LEU A 311 -10.26 5.25 -3.03
N GLU A 312 -10.32 5.85 -1.85
CA GLU A 312 -11.60 6.26 -1.27
C GLU A 312 -12.15 7.43 -2.09
N ILE A 313 -13.44 7.39 -2.44
CA ILE A 313 -14.07 8.46 -3.21
C ILE A 313 -15.44 8.75 -2.62
N LEU A 314 -15.67 9.99 -2.22
CA LEU A 314 -16.99 10.50 -1.83
C LEU A 314 -17.47 11.56 -2.83
N LYS A 315 -18.76 11.47 -3.11
CA LYS A 315 -19.47 12.34 -4.04
C LYS A 315 -20.74 12.85 -3.35
N ALA A 316 -20.93 14.17 -3.33
CA ALA A 316 -22.10 14.75 -2.68
C ALA A 316 -23.41 14.40 -3.42
N ASN A 317 -24.52 14.44 -2.70
CA ASN A 317 -25.86 14.20 -3.20
C ASN A 317 -26.20 15.23 -4.29
N GLY A 318 -26.66 14.74 -5.45
CA GLY A 318 -26.98 15.59 -6.60
C GLY A 318 -25.80 16.30 -7.26
N SER A 319 -24.55 15.90 -6.95
CA SER A 319 -23.37 16.46 -7.60
C SER A 319 -23.15 15.94 -9.03
N GLN A 320 -22.16 16.54 -9.69
CA GLN A 320 -21.85 16.32 -11.11
C GLN A 320 -21.72 14.85 -11.51
N LYS A 321 -22.33 14.46 -12.63
CA LYS A 321 -22.35 13.06 -13.08
C LYS A 321 -21.04 12.64 -13.77
N ASN A 322 -20.48 13.52 -14.60
CA ASN A 322 -19.24 13.21 -15.32
C ASN A 322 -18.04 13.85 -14.61
N LEU A 323 -16.90 13.15 -14.63
CA LEU A 323 -15.66 13.64 -14.03
C LEU A 323 -15.19 14.99 -14.60
N LYS A 324 -15.42 15.23 -15.88
CA LYS A 324 -15.07 16.50 -16.56
C LYS A 324 -15.86 17.71 -16.07
N ASP A 325 -16.99 17.49 -15.39
CA ASP A 325 -17.88 18.56 -14.94
C ASP A 325 -17.57 19.02 -13.50
N PHE A 326 -16.75 18.25 -12.76
CA PHE A 326 -16.26 18.67 -11.44
C PHE A 326 -15.29 19.85 -11.57
N LYS A 327 -15.41 20.82 -10.67
CA LYS A 327 -14.48 21.96 -10.60
C LYS A 327 -13.26 21.65 -9.74
N ASN A 328 -13.41 20.81 -8.72
CA ASN A 328 -12.33 20.46 -7.80
C ASN A 328 -12.28 18.95 -7.58
N ILE A 329 -11.07 18.43 -7.40
CA ILE A 329 -10.82 17.11 -6.80
C ILE A 329 -9.84 17.32 -5.66
N VAL A 330 -10.22 16.93 -4.44
CA VAL A 330 -9.35 17.03 -3.27
C VAL A 330 -8.87 15.64 -2.90
N ILE A 331 -7.55 15.45 -2.80
CA ILE A 331 -6.92 14.17 -2.46
C ILE A 331 -6.08 14.36 -1.19
N CYS A 332 -6.50 13.76 -0.07
CA CYS A 332 -5.74 13.75 1.19
C CYS A 332 -5.35 12.32 1.63
N GLU A 333 -4.63 12.18 2.76
CA GLU A 333 -4.29 10.85 3.30
C GLU A 333 -5.51 10.11 3.87
N SER A 334 -6.48 10.85 4.41
CA SER A 334 -7.71 10.29 4.96
C SER A 334 -8.94 11.08 4.53
N MET A 335 -10.10 10.41 4.55
CA MET A 335 -11.37 11.05 4.24
C MET A 335 -11.76 12.07 5.32
N ILE A 336 -11.30 11.87 6.56
CA ILE A 336 -11.47 12.85 7.64
C ILE A 336 -10.76 14.16 7.28
N ASP A 337 -9.52 14.10 6.81
CA ASP A 337 -8.76 15.28 6.39
C ASP A 337 -9.37 15.94 5.15
N THR A 338 -9.90 15.13 4.23
CA THR A 338 -10.57 15.62 3.02
C THR A 338 -11.85 16.40 3.35
N LEU A 339 -12.67 15.87 4.27
CA LEU A 339 -13.86 16.55 4.78
C LEU A 339 -13.50 17.82 5.54
N SER A 340 -12.49 17.76 6.42
CA SER A 340 -12.00 18.93 7.16
C SER A 340 -11.47 20.01 6.22
N TYR A 341 -10.73 19.64 5.17
CA TYR A 341 -10.25 20.57 4.14
C TYR A 341 -11.40 21.31 3.47
N CYS A 342 -12.43 20.58 3.03
CA CYS A 342 -13.60 21.17 2.37
C CYS A 342 -14.32 22.16 3.29
N GLU A 343 -14.42 21.85 4.59
CA GLU A 343 -15.00 22.76 5.58
C GLU A 343 -14.15 24.03 5.77
N LEU A 344 -12.85 23.88 5.98
CA LEU A 344 -11.91 24.98 6.19
C LEU A 344 -11.88 25.95 5.02
N LYS A 345 -11.97 25.41 3.79
CA LYS A 345 -11.91 26.21 2.55
C LYS A 345 -13.28 26.64 2.03
N GLY A 346 -14.37 26.18 2.66
CA GLY A 346 -15.73 26.49 2.21
C GLY A 346 -16.02 26.02 0.78
N LEU A 347 -15.52 24.84 0.39
CA LEU A 347 -15.70 24.35 -0.97
C LEU A 347 -17.15 23.94 -1.24
N ASN A 348 -17.61 24.20 -2.46
CA ASN A 348 -18.90 23.69 -2.92
C ASN A 348 -18.80 22.17 -3.15
N LEU A 349 -19.42 21.40 -2.26
CA LEU A 349 -19.39 19.94 -2.26
C LEU A 349 -20.04 19.34 -3.52
N LYS A 350 -21.00 20.03 -4.15
CA LYS A 350 -21.65 19.56 -5.39
C LYS A 350 -20.76 19.66 -6.62
N GLU A 351 -19.70 20.46 -6.54
CA GLU A 351 -18.72 20.67 -7.60
C GLU A 351 -17.34 20.08 -7.26
N THR A 352 -17.23 19.38 -6.11
CA THR A 352 -15.97 18.86 -5.58
C THR A 352 -16.06 17.35 -5.40
N LEU A 353 -15.09 16.61 -5.96
CA LEU A 353 -14.91 15.18 -5.69
C LEU A 353 -13.91 15.00 -4.55
N LEU A 354 -14.31 14.25 -3.51
CA LEU A 354 -13.47 14.04 -2.33
C LEU A 354 -12.79 12.69 -2.47
N CYS A 355 -11.48 12.63 -2.28
CA CYS A 355 -10.66 11.44 -2.46
C CYS A 355 -9.67 11.26 -1.31
N SER A 356 -9.38 10.02 -0.92
CA SER A 356 -8.27 9.75 0.01
C SER A 356 -7.58 8.40 -0.19
N THR A 357 -6.31 8.34 0.21
CA THR A 357 -5.44 7.18 -0.03
C THR A 357 -5.45 6.15 1.10
N ASN A 358 -5.95 6.50 2.30
CA ASN A 358 -5.90 5.65 3.48
C ASN A 358 -4.47 5.10 3.72
N GLY A 359 -3.52 6.01 3.93
CA GLY A 359 -2.10 5.69 4.14
C GLY A 359 -1.31 5.53 2.84
N GLN A 360 -0.44 4.51 2.75
CA GLN A 360 0.44 4.30 1.58
C GLN A 360 -0.34 4.21 0.27
N ILE A 361 0.17 4.95 -0.73
CA ILE A 361 -0.33 4.99 -2.10
C ILE A 361 -0.01 3.65 -2.78
N THR A 362 -1.04 2.85 -3.04
CA THR A 362 -0.90 1.55 -3.72
C THR A 362 -0.88 1.70 -5.24
N SER A 363 -0.41 0.68 -5.96
CA SER A 363 -0.41 0.67 -7.43
C SER A 363 -1.83 0.81 -8.01
N SER A 364 -2.84 0.20 -7.38
CA SER A 364 -4.25 0.39 -7.73
C SER A 364 -4.73 1.84 -7.57
N GLN A 365 -4.23 2.57 -6.57
CA GLN A 365 -4.54 3.99 -6.39
C GLN A 365 -3.81 4.86 -7.40
N LYS A 366 -2.57 4.51 -7.78
CA LYS A 366 -1.84 5.17 -8.87
C LYS A 366 -2.60 5.08 -10.19
N GLU A 367 -3.24 3.94 -10.48
CA GLU A 367 -4.12 3.80 -11.65
C GLU A 367 -5.35 4.70 -11.58
N VAL A 368 -5.97 4.83 -10.42
CA VAL A 368 -7.09 5.77 -10.22
C VAL A 368 -6.62 7.22 -10.38
N PHE A 369 -5.44 7.58 -9.90
CA PHE A 369 -4.85 8.91 -10.12
C PHE A 369 -4.65 9.23 -11.60
N LYS A 370 -4.11 8.28 -12.38
CA LYS A 370 -4.02 8.42 -13.85
C LYS A 370 -5.40 8.65 -14.48
N PHE A 371 -6.37 7.82 -14.10
CA PHE A 371 -7.74 7.94 -14.59
C PHE A 371 -8.38 9.30 -14.26
N LEU A 372 -8.23 9.79 -13.02
CA LEU A 372 -8.74 11.11 -12.62
C LEU A 372 -8.04 12.24 -13.38
N ASN A 373 -6.72 12.15 -13.57
CA ASN A 373 -5.96 13.13 -14.34
C ASN A 373 -6.48 13.25 -15.78
N GLU A 374 -6.68 12.10 -16.44
CA GLU A 374 -7.13 12.01 -17.83
C GLU A 374 -8.61 12.37 -18.04
N LYS A 375 -9.49 12.00 -17.10
CA LYS A 375 -10.95 12.15 -17.28
C LYS A 375 -11.52 13.42 -16.65
N ALA A 376 -10.89 13.97 -15.61
CA ALA A 376 -11.34 15.18 -14.93
C ALA A 376 -10.57 16.42 -15.41
N VAL A 377 -10.44 16.58 -16.73
CA VAL A 377 -9.55 17.57 -17.38
C VAL A 377 -9.77 19.02 -16.92
N ASN A 378 -10.98 19.38 -16.52
CA ASN A 378 -11.34 20.74 -16.09
C ASN A 378 -11.22 20.98 -14.58
N ALA A 379 -11.08 19.92 -13.78
CA ALA A 379 -11.09 20.04 -12.33
C ALA A 379 -9.74 20.53 -11.82
N ASN A 380 -9.68 21.47 -10.89
CA ASN A 380 -8.47 21.72 -10.11
C ASN A 380 -8.21 20.53 -9.18
N ILE A 381 -7.09 19.84 -9.36
CA ILE A 381 -6.70 18.72 -8.48
C ILE A 381 -5.81 19.27 -7.37
N ILE A 382 -6.27 19.12 -6.12
CA ILE A 382 -5.63 19.65 -4.92
C ILE A 382 -5.16 18.47 -4.08
N LEU A 383 -3.86 18.45 -3.78
CA LEU A 383 -3.22 17.48 -2.89
C LEU A 383 -3.11 18.08 -1.49
N GLY A 384 -3.64 17.38 -0.51
CA GLY A 384 -3.72 17.79 0.89
C GLY A 384 -3.14 16.75 1.85
N PHE A 385 -2.00 16.14 1.50
CA PHE A 385 -1.33 15.17 2.36
C PHE A 385 -0.73 15.82 3.62
N ASP A 386 -0.49 15.01 4.65
CA ASP A 386 -0.05 15.46 5.98
C ASP A 386 1.19 16.38 5.86
N ASN A 387 1.30 17.31 6.81
CA ASN A 387 2.45 18.19 6.97
C ASN A 387 3.58 17.47 7.73
N ASP A 388 4.00 16.32 7.21
CA ASP A 388 5.13 15.56 7.71
C ASP A 388 6.04 15.08 6.56
N LYS A 389 7.08 14.31 6.88
CA LYS A 389 8.01 13.79 5.87
C LYS A 389 7.29 12.89 4.85
N LYS A 390 6.37 12.05 5.31
CA LYS A 390 5.70 11.06 4.48
C LYS A 390 4.65 11.70 3.56
N GLY A 391 3.91 12.67 4.08
CA GLY A 391 2.98 13.45 3.26
C GLY A 391 3.68 14.20 2.13
N LYS A 392 4.92 14.68 2.35
CA LYS A 392 5.75 15.27 1.28
C LYS A 392 6.18 14.24 0.23
N GLU A 393 6.52 13.02 0.64
CA GLU A 393 6.81 11.93 -0.30
C GLU A 393 5.56 11.58 -1.13
N PHE A 394 4.38 11.57 -0.53
CA PHE A 394 3.11 11.39 -1.24
C PHE A 394 2.79 12.52 -2.22
N ASP A 395 3.11 13.77 -1.89
CA ASP A 395 2.99 14.88 -2.85
C ASP A 395 3.83 14.64 -4.11
N VAL A 396 5.07 14.17 -3.95
CA VAL A 396 5.98 13.87 -5.07
C VAL A 396 5.40 12.75 -5.93
N ILE A 397 5.04 11.61 -5.32
CA ILE A 397 4.45 10.46 -6.04
C ILE A 397 3.18 10.87 -6.78
N ALA A 398 2.29 11.63 -6.14
CA ALA A 398 1.05 12.07 -6.77
C ALA A 398 1.30 13.06 -7.92
N LYS A 399 2.28 13.96 -7.81
CA LYS A 399 2.64 14.91 -8.88
C LYS A 399 3.33 14.26 -10.07
N GLU A 400 4.11 13.20 -9.85
CA GLU A 400 4.65 12.40 -10.96
C GLU A 400 3.53 11.82 -11.83
N ILE A 401 2.39 11.46 -11.21
CA ILE A 401 1.23 10.87 -11.89
C ILE A 401 0.26 11.93 -12.40
N ILE A 402 0.10 13.03 -11.65
CA ILE A 402 -0.81 14.15 -11.91
C ILE A 402 0.00 15.46 -11.91
N PRO A 403 0.77 15.77 -12.97
CA PRO A 403 1.69 16.92 -12.97
C PRO A 403 1.00 18.28 -12.77
N ARG A 404 -0.29 18.39 -13.12
CA ARG A 404 -1.10 19.60 -12.97
C ARG A 404 -1.67 19.80 -11.56
N ALA A 405 -1.46 18.85 -10.64
CA ALA A 405 -2.00 18.95 -9.30
C ALA A 405 -1.30 20.05 -8.49
N THR A 406 -2.08 20.83 -7.76
CA THR A 406 -1.59 21.81 -6.79
C THR A 406 -1.50 21.17 -5.41
N THR A 407 -0.65 21.69 -4.53
CA THR A 407 -0.55 21.21 -3.14
C THR A 407 -1.01 22.32 -2.20
N ASP A 408 -1.83 21.97 -1.22
CA ASP A 408 -2.16 22.81 -0.07
C ASP A 408 -1.73 22.08 1.21
N LYS A 409 -1.35 22.83 2.25
CA LYS A 409 -0.80 22.26 3.48
C LYS A 409 -1.54 22.76 4.70
N ALA A 410 -1.78 21.82 5.62
CA ALA A 410 -2.28 22.12 6.95
C ALA A 410 -1.29 23.01 7.72
N ILE A 411 -1.83 23.83 8.62
CA ILE A 411 -1.06 24.70 9.51
C ILE A 411 -0.31 23.85 10.54
N LEU A 412 -1.00 22.86 11.09
CA LEU A 412 -0.47 21.91 12.07
C LEU A 412 0.01 20.64 11.35
N LYS A 413 -0.40 19.47 11.84
CA LYS A 413 -0.03 18.18 11.27
C LYS A 413 -0.91 17.83 10.06
N ASP A 414 -2.22 17.96 10.19
CA ASP A 414 -3.21 17.61 9.17
C ASP A 414 -4.44 18.53 9.28
N PHE A 415 -5.30 18.54 8.25
CA PHE A 415 -6.46 19.44 8.23
C PHE A 415 -7.50 19.09 9.30
N SER A 416 -7.57 17.83 9.75
CA SER A 416 -8.40 17.45 10.88
C SER A 416 -7.93 18.12 12.17
N ASP A 417 -6.62 18.17 12.42
CA ASP A 417 -6.05 18.85 13.58
C ASP A 417 -6.30 20.36 13.55
N ASP A 418 -6.13 21.01 12.39
CA ASP A 418 -6.43 22.43 12.21
C ASP A 418 -7.89 22.75 12.58
N LEU A 419 -8.84 21.97 12.05
CA LEU A 419 -10.27 22.17 12.30
C LEU A 419 -10.63 21.93 13.77
N VAL A 420 -10.16 20.83 14.36
CA VAL A 420 -10.44 20.47 15.76
C VAL A 420 -9.93 21.54 16.70
N ILE A 421 -8.69 21.99 16.51
CA ILE A 421 -8.06 22.98 17.39
C ILE A 421 -8.70 24.35 17.20
N GLY A 422 -8.91 24.78 15.95
CA GLY A 422 -9.54 26.07 15.68
C GLY A 422 -10.94 26.17 16.31
N LYS A 423 -11.77 25.14 16.15
CA LYS A 423 -13.10 25.11 16.79
C LYS A 423 -13.03 25.02 18.31
N ALA A 424 -12.06 24.30 18.88
CA ALA A 424 -11.85 24.28 20.33
C ALA A 424 -11.49 25.66 20.89
N LEU A 425 -10.71 26.44 20.13
CA LEU A 425 -10.38 27.84 20.41
C LEU A 425 -11.55 28.81 20.13
N GLY A 426 -12.69 28.32 19.62
CA GLY A 426 -13.89 29.12 19.37
C GLY A 426 -13.92 29.80 18.00
N LEU A 427 -13.04 29.42 17.07
CA LEU A 427 -13.00 29.96 15.71
C LEU A 427 -14.02 29.25 14.81
N LYS A 428 -14.60 29.99 13.86
CA LYS A 428 -15.32 29.39 12.72
C LYS A 428 -14.31 28.83 11.71
N ALA A 429 -14.73 27.87 10.89
CA ALA A 429 -13.84 27.19 9.96
C ALA A 429 -13.10 28.15 9.00
N ASN A 430 -13.79 29.17 8.49
CA ASN A 430 -13.24 30.20 7.61
C ASN A 430 -12.35 31.24 8.31
N GLU A 431 -12.31 31.26 9.65
CA GLU A 431 -11.47 32.14 10.48
C GLU A 431 -10.17 31.43 10.92
N ILE A 432 -10.04 30.14 10.62
CA ILE A 432 -8.86 29.34 10.97
C ILE A 432 -7.72 29.69 10.02
N THR A 433 -6.72 30.36 10.57
CA THR A 433 -5.50 30.80 9.89
C THR A 433 -4.31 30.48 10.78
N LYS A 434 -3.10 30.55 10.21
CA LYS A 434 -1.87 30.34 10.98
C LYS A 434 -1.79 31.28 12.19
N GLU A 435 -2.15 32.55 12.01
CA GLU A 435 -2.12 33.53 13.10
C GLU A 435 -3.19 33.25 14.15
N SER A 436 -4.44 33.00 13.74
CA SER A 436 -5.54 32.75 14.69
C SER A 436 -5.36 31.46 15.49
N LEU A 437 -4.63 30.47 14.96
CA LEU A 437 -4.22 29.29 15.72
C LEU A 437 -3.01 29.53 16.61
N THR A 438 -1.95 30.17 16.11
CA THR A 438 -0.67 30.25 16.84
C THR A 438 -0.65 31.31 17.94
N LYS A 439 -1.36 32.43 17.76
CA LYS A 439 -1.38 33.54 18.73
C LYS A 439 -1.95 33.10 20.10
N PRO A 440 -3.14 32.46 20.19
CA PRO A 440 -3.66 32.01 21.48
C PRO A 440 -2.76 30.98 22.19
N LEU A 441 -2.13 30.07 21.42
CA LEU A 441 -1.20 29.09 21.96
C LEU A 441 0.06 29.74 22.53
N ASN A 442 0.62 30.72 21.80
CA ASN A 442 1.80 31.47 22.24
C ASN A 442 1.49 32.33 23.47
N ASP A 443 0.35 33.00 23.50
CA ASP A 443 -0.06 33.83 24.63
C ASP A 443 -0.26 32.97 25.89
N PHE A 444 -0.92 31.81 25.74
CA PHE A 444 -1.05 30.84 26.82
C PHE A 444 0.32 30.37 27.32
N SER A 445 1.23 30.00 26.41
CA SER A 445 2.58 29.54 26.77
C SER A 445 3.37 30.61 27.52
N LYS A 446 3.31 31.88 27.07
CA LYS A 446 3.99 33.01 27.74
C LYS A 446 3.47 33.23 29.16
N LYS A 447 2.15 33.15 29.37
CA LYS A 447 1.55 33.32 30.70
C LYS A 447 1.94 32.20 31.66
N VAL A 448 1.90 30.95 31.18
CA VAL A 448 2.35 29.79 31.95
C VAL A 448 3.83 29.93 32.32
N GLU A 449 4.67 30.32 31.37
CA GLU A 449 6.10 30.51 31.61
C GLU A 449 6.38 31.62 32.62
N TYR A 450 5.75 32.79 32.45
CA TYR A 450 5.91 33.93 33.36
C TYR A 450 5.54 33.54 34.78
N LEU A 451 4.33 33.00 34.97
CA LEU A 451 3.83 32.66 36.30
C LEU A 451 4.66 31.54 36.91
N SER A 452 5.05 30.51 36.14
CA SER A 452 5.94 29.44 36.60
C SER A 452 7.29 29.95 37.11
N LYS A 453 7.91 30.94 36.45
CA LYS A 453 9.21 31.50 36.83
C LYS A 453 9.13 32.48 37.99
N LYS A 454 8.04 33.24 38.09
CA LYS A 454 7.91 34.35 39.04
C LYS A 454 7.10 34.00 40.28
N TYR A 455 6.42 32.85 40.32
CA TYR A 455 5.46 32.47 41.36
C TYR A 455 5.94 32.72 42.80
N GLU A 456 7.18 32.32 43.13
CA GLU A 456 7.75 32.45 44.49
C GLU A 456 8.11 33.89 44.87
N PHE A 457 8.23 34.78 43.89
CA PHE A 457 8.69 36.17 44.07
C PHE A 457 7.55 37.19 43.91
N LEU A 458 6.34 36.74 43.59
CA LEU A 458 5.19 37.63 43.44
C LEU A 458 4.58 37.91 44.80
N GLU A 459 4.35 39.20 45.08
CA GLU A 459 3.53 39.66 46.20
C GLU A 459 2.13 39.01 46.15
N PRO A 460 1.47 38.77 47.30
CA PRO A 460 0.22 38.01 47.37
C PRO A 460 -0.88 38.51 46.42
N GLN A 461 -1.09 39.83 46.32
CA GLN A 461 -2.08 40.40 45.41
C GLN A 461 -1.73 40.15 43.94
N ALA A 462 -0.48 40.39 43.55
CA ALA A 462 0.00 40.16 42.19
C ALA A 462 -0.06 38.67 41.81
N LYS A 463 0.24 37.77 42.76
CA LYS A 463 0.09 36.32 42.60
C LYS A 463 -1.37 35.97 42.31
N HIS A 464 -2.31 36.45 43.12
CA HIS A 464 -3.74 36.20 42.93
C HIS A 464 -4.24 36.69 41.57
N GLU A 465 -3.88 37.92 41.17
CA GLU A 465 -4.26 38.49 39.88
C GLU A 465 -3.74 37.65 38.69
N ARG A 466 -2.48 37.21 38.75
CA ARG A 466 -1.88 36.41 37.67
C ARG A 466 -2.42 34.98 37.61
N VAL A 467 -2.73 34.39 38.76
CA VAL A 467 -3.46 33.12 38.82
C VAL A 467 -4.83 33.30 38.19
N LYS A 468 -5.60 34.31 38.59
CA LYS A 468 -6.92 34.59 38.00
C LYS A 468 -6.85 34.81 36.49
N GLU A 469 -5.84 35.53 36.00
CA GLU A 469 -5.59 35.74 34.57
C GLU A 469 -5.32 34.42 33.83
N LEU A 470 -4.47 33.54 34.39
CA LEU A 470 -4.16 32.24 33.79
C LEU A 470 -5.37 31.29 33.81
N PHE A 471 -6.12 31.24 34.91
CA PHE A 471 -7.34 30.42 34.99
C PHE A 471 -8.49 30.99 34.15
N GLY A 472 -8.45 32.27 33.81
CA GLY A 472 -9.32 32.89 32.81
C GLY A 472 -9.13 32.36 31.39
N TYR A 473 -8.03 31.66 31.08
CA TYR A 473 -7.75 31.10 29.74
C TYR A 473 -8.55 29.84 29.37
N ASN A 474 -9.55 29.44 30.16
CA ASN A 474 -10.23 28.16 29.97
C ASN A 474 -9.22 27.01 29.79
N ILE A 475 -8.35 26.84 30.78
CA ILE A 475 -7.35 25.78 30.86
C ILE A 475 -7.91 24.39 30.45
N PRO A 476 -9.16 24.00 30.84
CA PRO A 476 -9.77 22.77 30.36
C PRO A 476 -9.74 22.61 28.83
N LYS A 477 -10.09 23.65 28.07
CA LYS A 477 -10.04 23.61 26.59
C LYS A 477 -8.63 23.31 26.06
N PHE A 478 -7.59 23.94 26.65
CA PHE A 478 -6.20 23.69 26.25
C PHE A 478 -5.75 22.27 26.61
N LYS A 479 -6.21 21.74 27.75
CA LYS A 479 -5.95 20.35 28.16
C LYS A 479 -6.62 19.34 27.22
N ASP A 480 -7.84 19.63 26.75
CA ASP A 480 -8.56 18.76 25.81
C ASP A 480 -7.84 18.62 24.47
N ILE A 481 -7.22 19.70 23.98
CA ILE A 481 -6.46 19.69 22.72
C ILE A 481 -4.97 19.36 22.91
N ALA A 482 -4.49 19.23 24.16
CA ALA A 482 -3.08 19.02 24.47
C ALA A 482 -2.42 17.90 23.66
N PRO A 483 -3.04 16.71 23.44
CA PRO A 483 -2.43 15.64 22.66
C PRO A 483 -2.06 16.04 21.22
N LYS A 484 -2.76 17.02 20.64
CA LYS A 484 -2.54 17.49 19.26
C LYS A 484 -1.57 18.68 19.19
N ILE A 485 -1.51 19.51 20.22
CA ILE A 485 -0.64 20.71 20.23
C ILE A 485 0.70 20.51 20.94
N GLN A 486 0.88 19.47 21.75
CA GLN A 486 2.16 19.17 22.39
C GLN A 486 3.36 18.97 21.44
N PRO A 487 3.20 18.45 20.21
CA PRO A 487 4.27 18.41 19.23
C PRO A 487 4.74 19.78 18.73
N ILE A 488 3.93 20.84 18.92
CA ILE A 488 4.30 22.21 18.57
C ILE A 488 5.44 22.66 19.49
N ALA A 489 6.44 23.35 18.92
CA ALA A 489 7.58 23.85 19.66
C ALA A 489 7.14 24.65 20.90
N GLY A 490 7.75 24.36 22.06
CA GLY A 490 7.45 25.01 23.34
C GLY A 490 6.21 24.49 24.08
N MET A 491 5.23 23.90 23.39
CA MET A 491 3.98 23.48 24.04
C MET A 491 4.15 22.32 25.01
N ARG A 492 5.02 21.35 24.71
CA ARG A 492 5.33 20.25 25.65
C ARG A 492 5.83 20.79 26.99
N ASP A 493 6.75 21.75 26.97
CA ASP A 493 7.31 22.31 28.19
C ASP A 493 6.34 23.29 28.87
N CYS A 494 5.49 23.99 28.10
CA CYS A 494 4.35 24.73 28.64
C CYS A 494 3.47 23.83 29.51
N PHE A 495 3.02 22.68 29.01
CA PHE A 495 2.17 21.77 29.80
C PHE A 495 2.88 21.18 31.03
N LYS A 496 4.19 20.90 30.95
CA LYS A 496 4.98 20.50 32.14
C LYS A 496 4.99 21.60 33.20
N ARG A 497 5.25 22.84 32.80
CA ARG A 497 5.26 24.02 33.69
C ARG A 497 3.88 24.26 34.30
N LEU A 498 2.82 24.15 33.50
CA LEU A 498 1.45 24.26 33.97
C LEU A 498 1.16 23.24 35.09
N LYS A 499 1.52 21.97 34.89
CA LYS A 499 1.32 20.92 35.91
C LYS A 499 2.04 21.23 37.23
N LEU A 500 3.30 21.69 37.15
CA LEU A 500 4.06 22.10 38.34
C LEU A 500 3.40 23.29 39.04
N LEU A 501 2.93 24.26 38.27
CA LEU A 501 2.26 25.44 38.78
C LEU A 501 0.92 25.10 39.45
N GLU A 502 0.10 24.24 38.85
CA GLU A 502 -1.16 23.75 39.44
C GLU A 502 -0.92 23.08 40.80
N ASN A 503 0.13 22.27 40.93
CA ASN A 503 0.51 21.65 42.20
C ASN A 503 0.93 22.68 43.25
N LYS A 504 1.73 23.68 42.88
CA LYS A 504 2.15 24.75 43.79
C LYS A 504 0.96 25.55 44.31
N ILE A 505 0.09 25.96 43.39
CA ILE A 505 -1.14 26.69 43.70
C ILE A 505 -2.00 25.87 44.66
N SER A 506 -2.26 24.59 44.33
CA SER A 506 -3.06 23.69 45.18
C SER A 506 -2.50 23.56 46.59
N ASN A 507 -1.17 23.39 46.73
CA ASN A 507 -0.51 23.27 48.03
C ASN A 507 -0.59 24.56 48.86
N GLU A 508 -0.48 25.73 48.22
CA GLU A 508 -0.60 27.02 48.90
C GLU A 508 -2.03 27.26 49.40
N TYR A 509 -3.04 26.96 48.59
CA TYR A 509 -4.45 27.05 49.00
C TYR A 509 -4.81 26.04 50.10
N SER A 510 -4.24 24.83 50.07
CA SER A 510 -4.49 23.80 51.09
C SER A 510 -3.83 24.09 52.44
N ARG A 511 -2.83 24.99 52.49
CA ARG A 511 -2.17 25.44 53.73
C ARG A 511 -2.86 26.65 54.37
N ASN A 512 -3.73 27.32 53.63
CA ASN A 512 -4.48 28.50 54.07
C ASN A 512 -5.94 28.17 54.49
N ILE A 513 -6.28 26.88 54.50
CA ILE A 513 -7.48 26.28 55.10
C ILE A 513 -7.01 25.54 56.35
#